data_AF-A0A932E427-F1
#
_entry.id   AF-A0A932E427-F1
#
_cell.length_a   1.000
_cell.length_b   1.000
_cell.length_c   1.000
_cell.angle_alpha   90.00
_cell.angle_beta   90.00
_cell.angle_gamma   90.00
#
_symmetry.space_group_name_H-M   'P 1'
#
loop_
_entity.id
_entity.type
_entity.pdbx_description
1 polymer ?
#
loop_
_entity_poly.entity_id
_entity_poly.type
_entity_poly.pdbx_seq_one_letter_code
_entity_poly.pdbx_strand_id
1 'polypeptide(L)' 'MTDYSPWEGWSVTGWPVLTVLRGKVIVDHGRLLTRKIDPAVLQRPVC' A
#
# COMPACT_ATOMS: atom_id res chain seq x y z
N MET A 1 20.78 1.09 5.29
CA MET A 1 20.65 -0.26 5.85
C MET A 1 19.57 -0.19 6.91
N THR A 2 18.38 -0.68 6.57
CA THR A 2 17.21 -0.70 7.46
C THR A 2 16.49 -2.01 7.21
N ASP A 3 17.24 -3.10 7.39
CA ASP A 3 16.77 -4.47 7.19
C ASP A 3 16.31 -5.04 8.53
N TYR A 4 15.48 -4.27 9.26
CA TYR A 4 14.88 -4.71 10.51
C TYR A 4 13.37 -4.55 10.42
N SER A 5 12.66 -5.66 10.61
CA SER A 5 11.21 -5.68 10.81
C SER A 5 10.93 -6.28 12.18
N PRO A 6 10.17 -5.61 13.06
CA PRO A 6 9.78 -6.18 14.36
C PRO A 6 8.86 -7.41 14.23
N TRP A 7 8.37 -7.68 13.02
CA TRP A 7 7.50 -8.81 12.69
C TRP A 7 8.24 -9.96 12.01
N GLU A 8 9.56 -9.89 11.95
CA GLU A 8 10.39 -10.93 11.35
C GLU A 8 10.13 -12.28 12.07
N GLY A 9 9.77 -13.32 11.30
CA GLY A 9 9.41 -14.64 11.81
C GLY A 9 7.93 -14.87 12.14
N TRP A 10 7.05 -13.86 12.04
CA TRP A 10 5.62 -14.03 12.28
C TRP A 10 4.91 -14.68 11.07
N SER A 11 4.24 -15.81 11.29
CA SER A 11 3.42 -16.46 10.26
C SER A 11 2.00 -15.89 10.27
N VAL A 12 1.72 -14.96 9.35
CA VAL A 12 0.39 -14.36 9.19
C VAL A 12 -0.35 -15.03 8.03
N THR A 13 -1.59 -15.44 8.26
CA THR A 13 -2.45 -16.00 7.21
C THR A 13 -3.37 -14.92 6.66
N GLY A 14 -3.22 -14.62 5.37
CA GLY A 14 -4.02 -13.61 4.66
C GLY A 14 -3.27 -12.31 4.46
N TRP A 15 -2.71 -12.13 3.27
CA TRP A 15 -2.13 -10.87 2.82
C TRP A 15 -3.11 -10.13 1.90
N PRO A 16 -3.12 -8.79 1.89
CA PRO A 16 -4.00 -8.03 1.02
C PRO A 16 -3.61 -8.27 -0.45
N VAL A 17 -4.48 -8.96 -1.19
CA VAL A 17 -4.30 -9.19 -2.63
C VAL A 17 -4.85 -8.06 -3.48
N LEU A 18 -5.82 -7.30 -2.97
CA LEU A 18 -6.44 -6.16 -3.61
C LEU A 18 -6.56 -5.00 -2.62
N THR A 19 -6.10 -3.82 -2.99
CA THR A 19 -6.27 -2.60 -2.19
C THR A 19 -6.73 -1.46 -3.08
N VAL A 20 -7.84 -0.81 -2.71
CA VAL A 20 -8.40 0.34 -3.42
C VAL A 20 -8.26 1.59 -2.58
N LEU A 21 -7.64 2.62 -3.14
CA LEU A 21 -7.47 3.92 -2.51
C LEU A 21 -8.14 5.00 -3.36
N ARG A 22 -9.21 5.61 -2.82
CA ARG A 22 -9.97 6.69 -3.49
C ARG A 22 -10.45 6.28 -4.90
N GLY A 23 -11.04 5.10 -5.01
CA GLY A 23 -11.53 4.55 -6.28
C GLY A 23 -10.45 4.05 -7.24
N LYS A 24 -9.16 4.10 -6.87
CA LYS A 24 -8.05 3.60 -7.69
C LYS A 24 -7.45 2.33 -7.07
N VAL A 25 -7.33 1.26 -7.84
CA VAL A 25 -6.62 0.04 -7.42
C VAL A 25 -5.13 0.37 -7.27
N ILE A 26 -4.56 0.10 -6.11
CA ILE A 26 -3.13 0.36 -5.79
C ILE A 26 -2.34 -0.93 -5.55
N VAL A 27 -3.00 -2.00 -5.10
CA VAL A 27 -2.44 -3.35 -5.03
C VAL A 27 -3.40 -4.25 -5.79
N ASP A 28 -2.86 -5.07 -6.69
CA ASP A 28 -3.62 -6.06 -7.46
C ASP A 28 -2.84 -7.38 -7.51
N HIS A 29 -3.52 -8.49 -7.24
CA HIS A 29 -2.90 -9.81 -7.06
C HIS A 29 -1.64 -9.79 -6.16
N GLY A 30 -1.65 -8.98 -5.09
CA GLY A 30 -0.52 -8.84 -4.16
C GLY A 30 0.67 -8.04 -4.72
N ARG A 31 0.56 -7.50 -5.93
CA ARG A 31 1.56 -6.63 -6.55
C ARG A 31 1.18 -5.17 -6.36
N LEU A 32 2.11 -4.39 -5.81
CA LEU A 32 1.97 -2.94 -5.75
C LEU A 32 2.08 -2.36 -7.16
N LEU A 33 1.04 -1.63 -7.59
CA LEU A 33 1.02 -0.97 -8.89
C LEU A 33 1.75 0.37 -8.80
N THR A 34 2.58 0.67 -9.80
CA THR A 34 3.28 1.96 -9.86
C THR A 34 2.27 3.07 -10.08
N ARG A 35 2.17 3.98 -9.11
CA ARG A 35 1.25 5.12 -9.17
C ARG A 35 1.96 6.39 -8.72
N LYS A 36 1.66 7.50 -9.39
CA LYS A 36 1.90 8.84 -8.84
C LYS A 36 0.80 9.20 -7.86
N ILE A 37 1.19 9.67 -6.67
CA ILE A 37 0.25 10.20 -5.68
C ILE A 37 -0.52 11.34 -6.35
N ASP A 38 -1.83 11.38 -6.12
CA ASP A 38 -2.67 12.40 -6.72
C ASP A 38 -2.25 13.78 -6.18
N PRO A 39 -1.94 14.78 -7.02
CA PRO A 39 -1.45 16.07 -6.55
C PRO A 39 -2.41 16.76 -5.57
N ALA A 40 -3.72 16.48 -5.67
CA ALA A 40 -4.70 16.95 -4.70
C ALA A 40 -4.41 16.45 -3.27
N VAL A 41 -3.90 15.22 -3.12
CA VAL A 41 -3.51 14.62 -1.83
C VAL A 41 -2.21 15.22 -1.30
N LEU A 42 -1.30 15.61 -2.19
CA LEU A 42 -0.02 16.22 -1.79
C LEU A 42 -0.20 17.65 -1.26
N GLN A 43 -1.19 18.39 -1.77
CA GLN A 43 -1.40 19.77 -1.35
C GLN A 43 -2.19 19.87 -0.04
N ARG A 44 -3.22 19.04 0.16
CA ARG A 44 -4.03 18.98 1.38
C ARG A 44 -4.64 17.58 1.55
N PRO A 45 -4.95 17.12 2.77
CA PRO A 45 -5.78 15.93 2.94
C PRO A 45 -7.16 16.23 2.32
N VAL A 46 -7.44 15.60 1.18
CA VAL A 46 -8.75 15.67 0.55
C VAL A 46 -9.67 14.65 1.22
N CYS A 47 -10.88 15.01 1.61
CA CYS A 47 -11.88 14.08 2.10
C CYS A 47 -12.52 13.32 0.92
#